data_AF-A0A844GAI5-F1
#
_entry.id   AF-A0A844GAI5-F1
#
_cell.length_a   1.000
_cell.length_b   1.000
_cell.length_c   1.000
_cell.angle_alpha   90.00
_cell.angle_beta   90.00
_cell.angle_gamma   90.00
#
_symmetry.space_group_name_H-M   'P 1'
#
loop_
_entity.id
_entity.type
_entity.pdbx_description
1 polymer ?
#
loop_
_entity_poly.entity_id
_entity_poly.type
_entity_poly.pdbx_seq_one_letter_code
_entity_poly.pdbx_strand_id
1 'polypeptide(L)'
;MTRSRLIPLLLTATLLSACAVQPQQKDITVTQTRRGVEIRSSEKILFDPGKADLKPGGAAFLDKVANILQTKTHRNVVIEGHTDNTGSAELNQDLSELRALSVMKELVNRGVAKNRIKAVGYGMNRPIASNATASGRQQNRRTEIIILGERKENIGDPLGDLVNSVVEFSKKLFNN
;
A
#
# COMPACT_ATOMS: atom_id res chain seq x y z
N MET A 1 11.15 67.33 6.49
CA MET A 1 10.82 66.60 7.73
C MET A 1 9.51 65.86 7.52
N THR A 2 9.55 64.54 7.26
CA THR A 2 8.49 63.57 7.61
C THR A 2 9.02 62.17 7.33
N ARG A 3 8.86 61.30 8.33
CA ARG A 3 9.29 59.90 8.38
C ARG A 3 8.31 59.01 7.60
N SER A 4 8.78 57.94 6.97
CA SER A 4 8.12 56.62 6.94
C SER A 4 9.08 55.61 6.28
N ARG A 5 9.76 54.73 7.02
CA ARG A 5 9.35 53.35 7.34
C ARG A 5 8.58 52.68 6.19
N LEU A 6 9.15 51.64 5.57
CA LEU A 6 8.81 50.23 5.82
C LEU A 6 9.56 49.31 4.84
N ILE A 7 10.16 48.26 5.42
CA ILE A 7 10.84 47.14 4.77
C ILE A 7 9.77 46.20 4.19
N PRO A 8 9.88 45.67 2.95
CA PRO A 8 9.21 44.43 2.63
C PRO A 8 10.14 43.26 2.97
N LEU A 9 9.78 42.64 4.09
CA LEU A 9 10.24 41.36 4.59
C LEU A 9 9.49 40.25 3.83
N LEU A 10 10.16 39.10 3.61
CA LEU A 10 9.62 37.78 3.23
C LEU A 10 9.08 37.57 1.80
N LEU A 11 9.81 36.77 1.03
CA LEU A 11 9.31 35.44 0.67
C LEU A 11 10.49 34.53 0.27
N THR A 12 11.24 34.02 1.26
CA THR A 12 12.03 32.82 1.01
C THR A 12 11.03 31.68 0.84
N ALA A 13 10.73 31.35 -0.42
CA ALA A 13 10.04 30.13 -0.77
C ALA A 13 10.93 28.96 -0.33
N THR A 14 10.75 28.54 0.92
CA THR A 14 11.18 27.24 1.38
C THR A 14 10.34 26.24 0.61
N LEU A 15 10.87 25.79 -0.53
CA LEU A 15 10.47 24.54 -1.13
C LEU A 15 10.82 23.46 -0.10
N LEU A 16 9.88 23.24 0.81
CA LEU A 16 9.78 22.02 1.58
C LEU A 16 9.73 20.93 0.52
N SER A 17 10.88 20.32 0.28
CA SER A 17 11.01 19.14 -0.55
C SER A 17 10.25 18.04 0.21
N ALA A 18 8.93 18.04 0.05
CA ALA A 18 8.10 16.90 0.31
C ALA A 18 8.53 15.88 -0.75
N CYS A 19 9.59 15.15 -0.40
CA CYS A 19 9.97 13.93 -1.07
C CYS A 19 8.83 12.94 -0.80
N ALA A 20 7.71 13.13 -1.49
CA ALA A 20 6.70 12.13 -1.65
C ALA A 20 7.40 11.00 -2.40
N VAL A 21 7.91 10.02 -1.65
CA VAL A 21 8.40 8.76 -2.21
C VAL A 21 7.20 8.14 -2.90
N GLN A 22 7.08 8.40 -4.19
CA GLN A 22 6.08 7.76 -5.03
C GLN A 22 6.42 6.27 -5.04
N PRO A 23 5.46 5.37 -4.73
CA PRO A 23 5.72 3.95 -4.76
C PRO A 23 6.17 3.59 -6.17
N GLN A 24 7.42 3.15 -6.29
CA GLN A 24 7.97 2.68 -7.56
C GLN A 24 7.13 1.48 -8.00
N GLN A 25 6.78 1.42 -9.29
CA GLN A 25 5.89 0.42 -9.92
C GLN A 25 6.28 -1.06 -9.67
N LYS A 26 7.43 -1.32 -9.02
CA LYS A 26 7.93 -2.63 -8.62
C LYS A 26 7.33 -3.15 -7.30
N ASP A 27 6.75 -2.29 -6.46
CA ASP A 27 6.37 -2.66 -5.09
C ASP A 27 4.90 -3.06 -4.93
N ILE A 28 4.06 -2.86 -5.97
CA ILE A 28 2.66 -3.31 -5.99
C ILE A 28 2.39 -4.06 -7.29
N THR A 29 1.67 -5.17 -7.22
CA THR A 29 1.32 -5.98 -8.40
C THR A 29 -0.12 -6.46 -8.33
N VAL A 30 -0.82 -6.49 -9.46
CA VAL A 30 -2.20 -7.00 -9.58
C VAL A 30 -2.23 -8.17 -10.56
N THR A 31 -2.55 -9.35 -10.04
CA THR A 31 -2.49 -10.61 -10.78
C THR A 31 -3.81 -11.36 -10.69
N GLN A 32 -4.24 -11.95 -11.82
CA GLN A 32 -5.35 -12.89 -11.81
C GLN A 32 -4.85 -14.26 -11.31
N THR A 33 -5.51 -14.80 -10.29
CA THR A 33 -5.23 -16.14 -9.76
C THR A 33 -6.47 -17.01 -9.86
N ARG A 34 -6.33 -18.31 -9.53
CA ARG A 34 -7.48 -19.24 -9.41
C ARG A 34 -8.43 -18.88 -8.28
N ARG A 35 -7.95 -18.18 -7.24
CA ARG A 35 -8.75 -17.73 -6.09
C ARG A 35 -9.54 -16.46 -6.39
N GLY A 36 -9.16 -15.72 -7.44
CA GLY A 36 -9.70 -14.42 -7.80
C GLY A 36 -8.59 -13.43 -8.12
N VAL A 37 -8.84 -12.14 -7.91
CA VAL A 37 -7.84 -11.09 -8.16
C VAL A 37 -6.98 -10.87 -6.92
N GLU A 38 -5.67 -10.95 -7.08
CA GLU A 38 -4.69 -10.73 -6.02
C GLU A 38 -3.97 -9.41 -6.23
N ILE A 39 -4.01 -8.55 -5.21
CA ILE A 39 -3.25 -7.30 -5.12
C ILE A 39 -2.14 -7.52 -4.10
N ARG A 40 -0.91 -7.62 -4.58
CA ARG A 40 0.28 -7.78 -3.74
C ARG A 40 0.92 -6.42 -3.47
N SER A 41 1.28 -6.17 -2.21
CA SER A 41 2.02 -4.99 -1.78
C SER A 41 3.26 -5.41 -0.98
N SER A 42 4.39 -4.78 -1.27
CA SER A 42 5.65 -4.91 -0.51
C SER A 42 5.50 -4.31 0.88
N GLU A 43 6.16 -4.91 1.88
CA GLU A 43 6.23 -4.37 3.25
C GLU A 43 6.59 -2.88 3.27
N LYS A 44 7.53 -2.44 2.41
CA LYS A 44 8.04 -1.06 2.39
C LYS A 44 6.96 0.02 2.22
N ILE A 45 5.86 -0.33 1.55
CA ILE A 45 4.75 0.59 1.30
C ILE A 45 3.91 0.75 2.57
N LEU A 46 3.61 -0.37 3.22
CA LEU A 46 2.61 -0.43 4.29
C LEU A 46 3.25 -0.27 5.66
N PHE A 47 4.45 -0.80 5.89
CA PHE A 47 5.03 -0.99 7.21
C PHE A 47 6.51 -0.62 7.25
N ASP A 48 6.97 -0.26 8.44
CA ASP A 48 8.40 -0.25 8.74
C ASP A 48 8.86 -1.66 9.15
N PRO A 49 10.16 -1.98 9.02
CA PRO A 49 10.69 -3.28 9.41
C PRO A 49 10.30 -3.65 10.84
N GLY A 50 9.78 -4.87 11.02
CA GLY A 50 9.36 -5.39 12.34
C GLY A 50 8.12 -4.72 12.95
N LYS A 51 7.47 -3.78 12.25
CA LYS A 51 6.24 -3.12 12.73
C LYS A 51 4.99 -3.61 12.01
N ALA A 52 3.86 -3.48 12.69
CA ALA A 52 2.52 -3.71 12.14
C ALA A 52 1.68 -2.42 12.04
N ASP A 53 2.21 -1.28 12.47
CA ASP A 53 1.58 0.02 12.29
C ASP A 53 1.73 0.50 10.85
N LEU A 54 0.62 0.94 10.27
CA LEU A 54 0.59 1.40 8.89
C LEU A 54 1.27 2.77 8.75
N LYS A 55 2.15 2.88 7.76
CA LYS A 55 2.84 4.12 7.42
C LYS A 55 1.89 5.08 6.70
N PRO A 56 2.11 6.40 6.81
CA PRO A 56 1.36 7.39 6.03
C PRO A 56 1.39 7.12 4.51
N GLY A 57 2.52 6.62 3.99
CA GLY A 57 2.65 6.26 2.57
C GLY A 57 1.72 5.12 2.12
N GLY A 58 1.28 4.26 3.04
CA GLY A 58 0.32 3.20 2.76
C GLY A 58 -1.13 3.68 2.62
N ALA A 59 -1.45 4.88 3.12
CA ALA A 59 -2.82 5.41 3.13
C ALA A 59 -3.39 5.55 1.71
N ALA A 60 -2.63 6.15 0.79
CA ALA A 60 -3.07 6.34 -0.59
C ALA A 60 -3.32 5.00 -1.33
N PHE A 61 -2.52 3.98 -1.04
CA PHE A 61 -2.75 2.64 -1.56
C PHE A 61 -4.05 2.05 -1.01
N LEU A 62 -4.27 2.15 0.31
CA LEU A 62 -5.48 1.62 0.95
C LEU A 62 -6.75 2.38 0.55
N ASP A 63 -6.67 3.67 0.27
CA ASP A 63 -7.78 4.46 -0.25
C ASP A 63 -8.26 3.91 -1.59
N LYS A 64 -7.33 3.57 -2.49
CA LYS A 64 -7.66 2.98 -3.80
C LYS A 64 -8.22 1.58 -3.66
N VAL A 65 -7.59 0.73 -2.85
CA VAL A 65 -8.12 -0.61 -2.57
C VAL A 65 -9.54 -0.50 -2.03
N ALA A 66 -9.78 0.36 -1.04
CA ALA A 66 -11.11 0.56 -0.48
C ALA A 66 -12.12 1.07 -1.52
N ASN A 67 -11.72 1.98 -2.41
CA ASN A 67 -12.59 2.46 -3.49
C ASN A 67 -13.02 1.32 -4.42
N ILE A 68 -12.09 0.46 -4.84
CA ILE A 68 -12.39 -0.71 -5.68
C ILE A 68 -13.35 -1.67 -4.97
N LEU A 69 -13.08 -1.96 -3.70
CA LEU A 69 -13.90 -2.86 -2.89
C LEU A 69 -15.30 -2.30 -2.59
N GLN A 70 -15.53 -1.01 -2.80
CA GLN A 70 -16.84 -0.37 -2.63
C GLN A 70 -17.57 -0.18 -3.95
N THR A 71 -16.86 0.14 -5.02
CA THR A 71 -17.47 0.58 -6.29
C THR A 71 -17.47 -0.48 -7.39
N LYS A 72 -16.52 -1.43 -7.35
CA LYS A 72 -16.32 -2.42 -8.43
C LYS A 72 -16.76 -3.82 -8.06
N THR A 73 -16.77 -4.16 -6.76
CA THR A 73 -17.04 -5.53 -6.32
C THR A 73 -17.61 -5.59 -4.92
N HIS A 74 -18.59 -6.49 -4.71
CA HIS A 74 -19.13 -6.84 -3.40
C HIS A 74 -18.63 -8.20 -2.88
N ARG A 75 -17.62 -8.79 -3.55
CA ARG A 75 -17.07 -10.11 -3.16
C ARG A 75 -16.34 -10.07 -1.83
N ASN A 76 -16.17 -11.26 -1.24
CA ASN A 76 -15.38 -11.45 -0.03
C ASN A 76 -13.89 -11.26 -0.33
N VAL A 77 -13.16 -10.78 0.68
CA VAL A 77 -11.75 -10.41 0.59
C VAL A 77 -10.96 -11.17 1.64
N VAL A 78 -9.81 -11.71 1.25
CA VAL A 78 -8.83 -12.29 2.17
C VAL A 78 -7.58 -11.44 2.15
N ILE A 79 -7.11 -11.05 3.33
CA ILE A 79 -5.86 -10.33 3.53
C ILE A 79 -4.87 -11.30 4.14
N GLU A 80 -3.77 -11.53 3.43
CA GLU A 80 -2.73 -12.49 3.81
C GLU A 80 -1.43 -11.74 4.14
N GLY A 81 -0.93 -11.91 5.36
CA GLY A 81 0.36 -11.38 5.80
C GLY A 81 1.46 -12.43 5.67
N HIS A 82 2.64 -12.01 5.19
CA HIS A 82 3.81 -12.88 5.05
C HIS A 82 5.09 -12.18 5.53
N THR A 83 6.01 -12.98 6.08
CA THR A 83 7.36 -12.54 6.48
C THR A 83 8.42 -13.27 5.67
N ASP A 84 9.68 -12.84 5.81
CA ASP A 84 10.82 -13.69 5.47
C ASP A 84 11.15 -14.65 6.62
N ASN A 85 12.29 -15.34 6.51
CA ASN A 85 12.76 -16.29 7.51
C ASN A 85 13.66 -15.69 8.60
N THR A 86 13.70 -14.36 8.75
CA THR A 86 14.50 -13.71 9.78
C THR A 86 13.73 -13.70 11.10
N GLY A 87 14.35 -14.15 12.20
CA GLY A 87 13.69 -14.24 13.51
C GLY A 87 13.04 -15.61 13.76
N SER A 88 12.31 -15.73 14.87
CA SER A 88 11.62 -16.99 15.23
C SER A 88 10.34 -17.18 14.44
N ALA A 89 9.91 -18.44 14.27
CA ALA A 89 8.67 -18.76 13.57
C ALA A 89 7.44 -18.14 14.25
N GLU A 90 7.41 -18.13 15.58
CA GLU A 90 6.33 -17.55 16.39
C GLU A 90 6.24 -16.03 16.19
N LEU A 91 7.35 -15.30 16.31
CA LEU A 91 7.37 -13.85 16.09
C LEU A 91 6.94 -13.49 14.67
N ASN A 92 7.34 -14.28 13.69
CA ASN A 92 6.96 -14.09 12.30
C ASN A 92 5.47 -14.37 12.07
N GLN A 93 4.92 -15.38 12.73
CA GLN A 93 3.49 -15.69 12.70
C GLN A 93 2.70 -14.51 13.27
N ASP A 94 3.01 -14.08 14.48
CA ASP A 94 2.34 -12.95 15.16
C ASP A 94 2.44 -11.66 14.34
N LEU A 95 3.64 -11.33 13.84
CA LEU A 95 3.84 -10.12 13.03
C LEU A 95 3.00 -10.15 11.75
N SER A 96 2.93 -11.30 11.09
CA SER A 96 2.14 -11.45 9.87
C SER A 96 0.63 -11.30 10.11
N GLU A 97 0.14 -11.83 11.24
CA GLU A 97 -1.26 -11.72 11.65
C GLU A 97 -1.61 -10.27 12.00
N LEU A 98 -0.78 -9.61 12.82
CA LEU A 98 -0.96 -8.21 13.20
C LEU A 98 -1.00 -7.30 11.97
N ARG A 99 -0.12 -7.52 10.99
CA ARG A 99 -0.12 -6.75 9.73
C ARG A 99 -1.40 -6.95 8.94
N ALA A 100 -1.87 -8.20 8.79
CA ALA A 100 -3.12 -8.47 8.10
C ALA A 100 -4.32 -7.82 8.81
N LEU A 101 -4.34 -7.84 10.15
CA LEU A 101 -5.34 -7.18 10.97
C LEU A 101 -5.31 -5.65 10.83
N SER A 102 -4.12 -5.04 10.79
CA SER A 102 -3.97 -3.60 10.57
C SER A 102 -4.54 -3.16 9.23
N VAL A 103 -4.26 -3.90 8.15
CA VAL A 103 -4.84 -3.61 6.82
C VAL A 103 -6.36 -3.79 6.84
N MET A 104 -6.86 -4.86 7.46
CA MET A 104 -8.31 -5.06 7.61
C MET A 104 -8.96 -3.87 8.32
N LYS A 105 -8.41 -3.45 9.46
CA LYS A 105 -8.91 -2.32 10.25
C LYS A 105 -8.99 -1.05 9.40
N GLU A 106 -7.93 -0.75 8.66
CA GLU A 106 -7.89 0.45 7.82
C GLU A 106 -8.84 0.41 6.62
N LEU A 107 -9.10 -0.77 6.04
CA LEU A 107 -10.13 -0.91 4.99
C LEU A 107 -11.54 -0.76 5.57
N VAL A 108 -11.78 -1.27 6.78
CA VAL A 108 -13.06 -1.07 7.49
C VAL A 108 -13.28 0.40 7.80
N ASN A 109 -12.26 1.11 8.28
CA ASN A 109 -12.31 2.56 8.52
C ASN A 109 -12.65 3.36 7.25
N ARG A 110 -12.35 2.81 6.07
CA ARG A 110 -12.66 3.39 4.76
C ARG A 110 -14.02 2.97 4.19
N GLY A 111 -14.84 2.27 4.97
CA GLY A 111 -16.21 1.88 4.59
C GLY A 111 -16.37 0.48 4.02
N VAL A 112 -15.31 -0.33 3.94
CA VAL A 112 -15.44 -1.73 3.52
C VAL A 112 -16.08 -2.54 4.65
N ALA A 113 -17.19 -3.23 4.36
CA ALA A 113 -17.92 -3.98 5.37
C ALA A 113 -17.04 -5.10 5.98
N LYS A 114 -16.88 -5.10 7.32
CA LYS A 114 -16.01 -6.03 8.06
C LYS A 114 -16.33 -7.50 7.80
N ASN A 115 -17.61 -7.85 7.65
CA ASN A 115 -18.07 -9.21 7.37
C ASN A 115 -17.59 -9.77 6.02
N ARG A 116 -17.14 -8.91 5.09
CA ARG A 116 -16.56 -9.32 3.81
C ARG A 116 -15.07 -9.66 3.94
N ILE A 117 -14.39 -9.24 5.00
CA ILE A 117 -12.93 -9.29 5.10
C ILE A 117 -12.51 -10.38 6.09
N LYS A 118 -11.57 -11.22 5.68
CA LYS A 118 -10.85 -12.14 6.56
C LYS A 118 -9.36 -11.80 6.55
N ALA A 119 -8.75 -11.62 7.71
CA ALA A 119 -7.31 -11.45 7.86
C ALA A 119 -6.66 -12.78 8.31
N VAL A 120 -5.52 -13.14 7.72
CA VAL A 120 -4.75 -14.34 8.04
C VAL A 120 -3.26 -14.02 7.95
N GLY A 121 -2.48 -14.42 8.96
CA GLY A 121 -1.02 -14.42 8.89
C GLY A 121 -0.51 -15.82 8.55
N TYR A 122 0.51 -15.92 7.70
CA TYR A 122 1.19 -17.18 7.39
C TYR A 122 2.64 -17.24 7.88
N GLY A 123 3.12 -16.17 8.53
CA GLY A 123 4.52 -15.98 8.87
C GLY A 123 5.43 -16.26 7.68
N MET A 124 6.44 -17.09 7.90
CA MET A 124 7.44 -17.47 6.91
C MET A 124 7.08 -18.72 6.10
N ASN A 125 5.90 -19.30 6.31
CA ASN A 125 5.55 -20.65 5.82
C ASN A 125 5.14 -20.70 4.34
N ARG A 126 4.99 -19.55 3.68
CA ARG A 126 4.62 -19.44 2.26
C ARG A 126 5.55 -18.50 1.49
N PRO A 127 6.84 -18.84 1.34
CA PRO A 127 7.79 -18.03 0.58
C PRO A 127 7.47 -18.09 -0.92
N ILE A 128 7.63 -16.96 -1.60
CA ILE A 128 7.51 -16.84 -3.06
C ILE A 128 8.87 -16.68 -3.74
N ALA A 129 9.91 -16.40 -2.95
CA ALA A 129 11.29 -16.25 -3.40
C ALA A 129 12.27 -16.85 -2.39
N SER A 130 13.52 -17.08 -2.83
CA SER A 130 14.55 -17.65 -1.97
C SER A 130 14.90 -16.72 -0.80
N ASN A 131 14.83 -17.26 0.41
CA ASN A 131 15.25 -16.56 1.63
C ASN A 131 16.78 -16.41 1.75
N ALA A 132 17.56 -17.06 0.89
CA ALA A 132 19.02 -16.95 0.89
C ALA A 132 19.50 -15.55 0.46
N THR A 133 18.73 -14.84 -0.37
CA THR A 133 19.12 -13.52 -0.90
C THR A 133 18.33 -12.40 -0.25
N ALA A 134 18.95 -11.22 -0.11
CA ALA A 134 18.26 -10.03 0.41
C ALA A 134 17.06 -9.64 -0.45
N SER A 135 17.18 -9.79 -1.78
CA SER A 135 16.08 -9.54 -2.72
C SER A 135 14.92 -10.51 -2.52
N GLY A 136 15.19 -11.81 -2.37
CA GLY A 136 14.13 -12.79 -2.15
C GLY A 136 13.45 -12.64 -0.79
N ARG A 137 14.21 -12.32 0.27
CA ARG A 137 13.63 -11.94 1.58
C ARG A 137 12.69 -10.74 1.46
N GLN A 138 13.10 -9.69 0.72
CA GLN A 138 12.24 -8.54 0.50
C GLN A 138 10.93 -8.88 -0.23
N GLN A 139 10.97 -9.82 -1.19
CA GLN A 139 9.76 -10.30 -1.87
C GLN A 139 8.86 -11.11 -0.92
N ASN A 140 9.43 -11.86 0.01
CA ASN A 140 8.66 -12.65 0.98
C ASN A 140 7.95 -11.76 2.02
N ARG A 141 8.53 -10.61 2.39
CA ARG A 141 7.89 -9.59 3.24
C ARG A 141 6.84 -8.79 2.46
N ARG A 142 5.63 -9.34 2.37
CA ARG A 142 4.53 -8.83 1.55
C ARG A 142 3.18 -8.98 2.24
N THR A 143 2.21 -8.21 1.76
CA THR A 143 0.79 -8.39 2.06
C THR A 143 0.03 -8.64 0.77
N GLU A 144 -0.86 -9.62 0.77
CA GLU A 144 -1.69 -9.98 -0.37
C GLU A 144 -3.16 -9.72 -0.03
N ILE A 145 -3.85 -8.98 -0.89
CA ILE A 145 -5.29 -8.69 -0.77
C ILE A 145 -5.98 -9.41 -1.92
N ILE A 146 -6.78 -10.42 -1.60
CA ILE A 146 -7.35 -11.34 -2.57
C ILE A 146 -8.86 -11.16 -2.59
N ILE A 147 -9.38 -10.77 -3.74
CA ILE A 147 -10.81 -10.57 -3.99
C ILE A 147 -11.37 -11.87 -4.57
N LEU A 148 -12.14 -12.61 -3.76
CA LEU A 148 -12.50 -14.00 -4.03
C LEU A 148 -13.46 -14.16 -5.21
N GLY A 149 -13.06 -15.02 -6.14
CA GLY A 149 -13.84 -15.36 -7.33
C GLY A 149 -14.06 -14.17 -8.28
N GLU A 150 -13.29 -13.10 -8.14
CA GLU A 150 -13.38 -11.93 -9.00
C GLU A 150 -12.47 -12.07 -10.23
N ARG A 151 -12.78 -11.29 -11.25
CA ARG A 151 -12.06 -11.22 -12.53
C ARG A 151 -11.34 -9.88 -12.65
N LYS A 152 -10.09 -9.88 -13.11
CA LYS A 152 -9.26 -8.67 -13.26
C LYS A 152 -9.95 -7.64 -14.16
N GLU A 153 -10.61 -8.11 -15.22
CA GLU A 153 -11.39 -7.28 -16.14
C GLU A 153 -12.48 -6.43 -15.45
N ASN A 154 -13.10 -6.93 -14.37
CA ASN A 154 -14.17 -6.22 -13.65
C ASN A 154 -13.63 -5.11 -12.73
N ILE A 155 -12.38 -5.26 -12.27
CA ILE A 155 -11.70 -4.31 -11.38
C ILE A 155 -10.90 -3.27 -12.19
N GLY A 156 -10.46 -3.61 -13.40
CA GLY A 156 -9.57 -2.80 -14.22
C GLY A 156 -8.09 -2.96 -13.82
N ASP A 157 -7.25 -2.01 -14.22
CA ASP A 157 -5.90 -1.86 -13.66
C ASP A 157 -5.94 -0.77 -12.58
N PRO A 158 -6.17 -1.14 -11.31
CA PRO A 158 -6.37 -0.17 -10.24
C PRO A 158 -5.12 0.67 -9.90
N LEU A 159 -3.96 0.31 -10.46
CA LEU A 159 -2.69 0.99 -10.22
C LEU A 159 -2.15 1.68 -11.47
N GLY A 160 -2.56 1.26 -12.67
CA GLY A 160 -2.33 1.99 -13.92
C GLY A 160 -2.83 3.44 -13.82
N ASP A 161 -3.97 3.64 -13.15
CA ASP A 161 -4.51 4.97 -12.88
C ASP A 161 -3.68 5.79 -11.89
N LEU A 162 -2.89 5.17 -11.01
CA LEU A 162 -1.99 5.88 -10.07
C LEU A 162 -0.81 6.50 -10.81
N VAL A 163 -0.18 5.72 -11.69
CA VAL A 163 0.94 6.20 -12.52
C VAL A 163 0.45 7.29 -13.48
N ASN A 164 -0.70 7.10 -14.12
CA ASN A 164 -1.27 8.09 -15.03
C ASN A 164 -1.69 9.37 -14.29
N SER A 165 -2.28 9.29 -13.10
CA SER A 165 -2.68 10.49 -12.33
C SER A 165 -1.50 11.36 -11.90
N VAL A 166 -0.35 10.75 -11.56
CA VAL A 166 0.88 11.46 -11.21
C VAL A 166 1.50 12.12 -12.43
N VAL A 167 1.55 11.40 -13.57
CA VAL A 167 2.06 11.93 -14.84
C VAL A 167 1.21 13.11 -15.31
N GLU A 168 -0.13 13.01 -15.23
CA GLU A 168 -1.04 14.10 -15.60
C GLU A 168 -0.98 15.29 -14.64
N PHE A 169 -0.81 15.04 -13.34
CA PHE A 169 -0.61 16.11 -12.35
C PHE A 169 0.69 16.89 -12.61
N SER A 170 1.80 16.21 -12.92
CA SER A 170 3.05 16.86 -13.31
C SER A 170 2.89 17.65 -14.62
N LYS A 171 2.26 17.09 -15.66
CA LYS A 171 2.01 17.82 -16.91
C LYS A 171 1.21 19.10 -16.69
N LYS A 172 0.22 19.09 -15.78
CA LYS A 172 -0.62 20.25 -15.48
C LYS A 172 0.12 21.35 -14.70
N LEU A 173 1.15 21.01 -13.92
CA LEU A 173 1.97 21.96 -13.17
C LEU A 173 3.09 22.60 -14.00
N PHE A 174 3.55 21.93 -15.07
CA PHE A 174 4.67 22.41 -15.90
C PHE A 174 4.26 22.99 -17.26
N ASN A 175 2.99 22.92 -17.65
CA ASN A 175 2.47 23.48 -18.90
C ASN A 175 1.64 24.77 -18.70
N ASN A 176 1.89 25.54 -17.64
CA ASN A 176 1.26 26.85 -17.42
C ASN A 176 2.32 27.89 -17.03
#